data_AF-Q7X2Q4-F1
#
_entry.id   AF-Q7X2Q4-F1
#
_cell.length_a   1.000
_cell.length_b   1.000
_cell.length_c   1.000
_cell.angle_alpha   90.00
_cell.angle_beta   90.00
_cell.angle_gamma   90.00
#
_symmetry.space_group_name_H-M   'P 1'
#
loop_
_entity.id
_entity.type
_entity.pdbx_description
1 polymer ?
#
loop_
_entity_poly.entity_id
_entity_poly.type
_entity_poly.pdbx_seq_one_letter_code
_entity_poly.pdbx_strand_id
1 'polypeptide(L)'
;MKKSKFLLLGSVASMASIPFVAAKCGGTKDEEKKPAEMPGGGQKDPKTPAEGSQNPGTEGGGNQQGSEINVKALKDKINTIWGLAPEFKDRLQNSFKEGDTYQSVLDKIASKLSDKEKQLVKLASDDDKNKKLGLQAQQKIKIKVGAEELELEFGKVANANAAENDLKTTTKQALNKVITKTELGEIAKKDSDTVKAALLAAVKGLKLDELTIDLDQRENKAKVKANAKSTIYEGEVTVTFTGTEGGGNQQGSEINVKALKDKINTIWGLAPEFKDRLQNSFKEGDTYQSVLDKIASKLSDKEKQLVKLASDDDKNKKLGLQAQQKIKIKVGAEELELEFGKVANANAAENDLKTTTKQALNKVITKTELGEIAKKDSDTVKAALLAAVKGLKLDELTIDLDQRENKAKVKANAKSTIYEGEVTVTFTVKKV
;
A
#
# COMPACT_ATOMS: atom_id res chain seq x y z
N MET A 1 15.06 33.10 21.65
CA MET A 1 14.48 32.66 22.93
C MET A 1 13.07 33.23 23.07
N LYS A 2 12.02 32.42 23.01
CA LYS A 2 10.67 32.78 23.46
C LYS A 2 10.10 31.57 24.20
N LYS A 3 10.01 31.72 25.53
CA LYS A 3 9.53 30.69 26.45
C LYS A 3 8.00 30.76 26.46
N SER A 4 7.33 29.70 26.02
CA SER A 4 5.90 29.52 26.29
C SER A 4 5.76 28.46 27.38
N LYS A 5 5.44 28.92 28.59
CA LYS A 5 5.03 28.09 29.72
C LYS A 5 3.52 27.86 29.55
N PHE A 6 3.11 26.63 29.29
CA PHE A 6 1.71 26.23 29.44
C PHE A 6 1.57 25.33 30.67
N LEU A 7 0.62 25.71 31.52
CA LEU A 7 0.37 25.21 32.84
C LEU A 7 -0.04 23.73 32.87
N LEU A 8 0.53 23.03 33.85
CA LEU A 8 -0.02 21.84 34.49
C LEU A 8 -1.29 22.20 35.29
N LEU A 9 -2.40 21.54 34.96
CA LEU A 9 -3.58 21.28 35.80
C LEU A 9 -3.99 19.84 35.42
N GLY A 10 -4.00 18.81 36.25
CA GLY A 10 -4.30 18.74 37.68
C GLY A 10 -5.69 18.13 37.84
N SER A 11 -5.81 16.79 37.87
CA SER A 11 -7.00 16.07 38.37
C SER A 11 -6.67 14.62 38.80
N VAL A 12 -6.41 14.52 40.09
CA VAL A 12 -6.80 13.51 41.09
C VAL A 12 -7.49 12.19 40.67
N ALA A 13 -6.86 11.10 41.11
CA ALA A 13 -7.38 9.99 41.93
C ALA A 13 -8.77 9.37 41.67
N SER A 14 -8.76 8.06 41.41
CA SER A 14 -9.74 7.13 41.97
C SER A 14 -9.09 5.75 42.14
N MET A 15 -8.60 5.49 43.36
CA MET A 15 -8.41 4.14 43.91
C MET A 15 -9.78 3.63 44.33
N ALA A 16 -10.18 2.45 43.85
CA ALA A 16 -11.25 1.67 44.46
C ALA A 16 -10.62 0.38 45.02
N SER A 17 -10.65 0.28 46.34
CA SER A 17 -10.13 -0.82 47.15
C SER A 17 -11.24 -1.81 47.53
N ILE A 18 -11.01 -3.11 47.27
CA ILE A 18 -11.15 -4.29 48.20
C ILE A 18 -12.59 -4.58 48.75
N PRO A 19 -13.11 -5.84 48.77
CA PRO A 19 -12.47 -6.90 49.55
C PRO A 19 -12.44 -8.35 49.07
N PHE A 20 -11.43 -9.01 49.66
CA PHE A 20 -11.24 -10.43 49.87
C PHE A 20 -12.47 -11.11 50.47
N VAL A 21 -12.75 -12.32 49.99
CA VAL A 21 -13.53 -13.32 50.72
C VAL A 21 -12.63 -14.51 50.98
N ALA A 22 -12.33 -14.75 52.26
CA ALA A 22 -11.79 -15.99 52.78
C ALA A 22 -12.75 -16.51 53.86
N ALA A 23 -13.33 -17.69 53.62
CA ALA A 23 -13.95 -18.61 54.58
C ALA A 23 -14.19 -19.91 53.78
N LYS A 24 -13.96 -21.15 54.25
CA LYS A 24 -13.83 -21.68 55.60
C LYS A 24 -13.21 -23.08 55.54
N CYS A 25 -12.49 -23.46 56.59
CA CYS A 25 -12.05 -24.82 56.94
C CYS A 25 -13.20 -25.81 57.24
N GLY A 26 -12.87 -27.09 57.13
CA GLY A 26 -13.50 -28.25 57.81
C GLY A 26 -13.62 -29.45 56.86
N GLY A 27 -13.19 -30.68 57.13
CA GLY A 27 -12.56 -31.33 58.28
C GLY A 27 -12.62 -32.85 58.04
N THR A 28 -11.47 -33.52 58.17
CA THR A 28 -11.19 -34.88 58.71
C THR A 28 -12.06 -36.13 58.43
N LYS A 29 -11.31 -37.26 58.33
CA LYS A 29 -11.63 -38.70 58.56
C LYS A 29 -12.11 -39.51 57.36
N ASP A 30 -11.90 -40.81 57.25
CA ASP A 30 -10.88 -41.80 57.69
C ASP A 30 -11.25 -43.10 56.91
N GLU A 31 -10.36 -44.09 56.97
CA GLU A 31 -10.60 -45.55 56.81
C GLU A 31 -10.44 -46.21 55.43
N GLU A 32 -9.26 -46.85 55.28
CA GLU A 32 -9.06 -48.29 55.07
C GLU A 32 -10.07 -49.09 54.20
N LYS A 33 -9.57 -49.70 53.12
CA LYS A 33 -9.27 -51.15 53.05
C LYS A 33 -8.82 -51.58 51.65
N LYS A 34 -7.67 -52.26 51.62
CA LYS A 34 -7.22 -53.26 50.61
C LYS A 34 -7.89 -54.62 50.95
N PRO A 35 -7.64 -55.76 50.26
CA PRO A 35 -6.95 -56.03 48.98
C PRO A 35 -7.70 -57.08 48.11
N ALA A 36 -7.08 -57.51 46.99
CA ALA A 36 -6.99 -58.89 46.44
C ALA A 36 -7.01 -58.82 44.89
N GLU A 37 -5.94 -59.14 44.17
CA GLU A 37 -5.40 -60.45 43.77
C GLU A 37 -5.54 -60.63 42.24
N MET A 38 -4.39 -60.84 41.58
CA MET A 38 -4.19 -61.38 40.22
C MET A 38 -4.71 -62.85 40.14
N PRO A 39 -4.94 -63.52 38.97
CA PRO A 39 -3.94 -63.62 37.88
C PRO A 39 -4.43 -63.97 36.45
N GLY A 40 -3.45 -64.09 35.53
CA GLY A 40 -3.54 -64.82 34.25
C GLY A 40 -3.56 -63.89 33.05
N GLY A 41 -2.58 -63.85 32.14
CA GLY A 41 -1.67 -64.89 31.66
C GLY A 41 -2.02 -65.16 30.18
N GLY A 42 -1.15 -64.78 29.23
CA GLY A 42 -1.37 -65.11 27.82
C GLY A 42 -0.65 -64.21 26.82
N GLN A 43 0.59 -64.58 26.49
CA GLN A 43 1.45 -64.04 25.44
C GLN A 43 0.97 -64.44 24.03
N LYS A 44 1.08 -63.53 23.03
CA LYS A 44 1.57 -63.78 21.64
C LYS A 44 1.46 -62.52 20.75
N ASP A 45 2.61 -61.93 20.43
CA ASP A 45 2.91 -61.25 19.15
C ASP A 45 3.09 -62.32 18.03
N PRO A 46 3.29 -62.02 16.72
CA PRO A 46 3.52 -60.71 16.05
C PRO A 46 2.80 -60.52 14.68
N LYS A 47 2.61 -59.25 14.23
CA LYS A 47 2.79 -58.79 12.83
C LYS A 47 2.36 -57.32 12.61
N THR A 48 3.32 -56.49 12.22
CA THR A 48 3.12 -55.33 11.30
C THR A 48 3.44 -55.82 9.86
N PRO A 49 3.12 -55.12 8.74
CA PRO A 49 3.14 -53.67 8.46
C PRO A 49 1.76 -53.18 7.89
N ALA A 50 1.45 -51.94 7.52
CA ALA A 50 2.19 -50.80 7.01
C ALA A 50 1.31 -49.52 7.11
N GLU A 51 1.98 -48.36 7.05
CA GLU A 51 1.61 -47.13 6.34
C GLU A 51 0.16 -46.59 6.33
N GLY A 52 0.05 -45.30 6.68
CA GLY A 52 -0.68 -44.39 5.79
C GLY A 52 -1.84 -43.60 6.38
N SER A 53 -1.55 -42.32 6.65
CA SER A 53 -2.40 -41.17 6.34
C SER A 53 -3.54 -40.73 7.28
N GLN A 54 -3.52 -39.41 7.49
CA GLN A 54 -4.64 -38.49 7.67
C GLN A 54 -5.24 -38.30 9.07
N ASN A 55 -4.85 -37.15 9.63
CA ASN A 55 -5.63 -36.34 10.56
C ASN A 55 -7.07 -36.14 10.04
N PRO A 56 -8.07 -36.06 10.93
CA PRO A 56 -8.68 -34.75 11.14
C PRO A 56 -9.08 -34.50 12.60
N GLY A 57 -8.90 -33.26 13.07
CA GLY A 57 -9.56 -32.81 14.28
C GLY A 57 -11.05 -32.55 14.04
N THR A 58 -11.89 -32.81 15.04
CA THR A 58 -12.89 -31.85 15.54
C THR A 58 -13.46 -32.31 16.89
N GLU A 59 -14.01 -31.33 17.58
CA GLU A 59 -14.23 -31.20 19.01
C GLU A 59 -15.42 -31.98 19.60
N GLY A 60 -15.41 -32.04 20.95
CA GLY A 60 -16.57 -32.32 21.81
C GLY A 60 -16.38 -33.60 22.62
N GLY A 61 -16.46 -33.64 23.94
CA GLY A 61 -16.69 -32.66 24.99
C GLY A 61 -16.82 -33.46 26.29
N GLY A 62 -16.22 -32.95 27.39
CA GLY A 62 -16.54 -33.32 28.77
C GLY A 62 -16.21 -34.75 29.26
N ASN A 63 -15.06 -34.92 29.92
CA ASN A 63 -15.08 -35.36 31.32
C ASN A 63 -13.78 -34.97 32.02
N GLN A 64 -13.89 -34.10 33.03
CA GLN A 64 -12.78 -33.79 33.93
C GLN A 64 -12.61 -34.97 34.89
N GLN A 65 -11.72 -35.88 34.53
CA GLN A 65 -11.10 -36.83 35.44
C GLN A 65 -9.60 -36.54 35.38
N GLY A 66 -9.01 -36.25 36.54
CA GLY A 66 -7.70 -35.61 36.70
C GLY A 66 -6.65 -36.11 35.71
N SER A 67 -6.44 -35.35 34.63
CA SER A 67 -5.32 -35.59 33.75
C SER A 67 -4.06 -35.22 34.50
N GLU A 68 -3.35 -36.24 34.99
CA GLU A 68 -1.95 -36.08 35.37
C GLU A 68 -1.24 -35.35 34.23
N ILE A 69 -0.62 -34.22 34.55
CA ILE A 69 0.16 -33.49 33.56
C ILE A 69 1.27 -34.41 33.10
N ASN A 70 1.26 -34.75 31.81
CA ASN A 70 2.34 -35.50 31.21
C ASN A 70 3.62 -34.66 31.28
N VAL A 71 4.56 -35.06 32.15
CA VAL A 71 5.82 -34.36 32.41
C VAL A 71 6.63 -34.18 31.13
N LYS A 72 6.63 -35.18 30.23
CA LYS A 72 7.29 -35.10 28.93
C LYS A 72 6.65 -34.03 28.05
N ALA A 73 5.32 -33.99 27.97
CA ALA A 73 4.61 -32.96 27.21
C ALA A 73 4.85 -31.55 27.78
N LEU A 74 4.95 -31.42 29.10
CA LEU A 74 5.27 -30.15 29.75
C LEU A 74 6.72 -29.72 29.47
N LYS A 75 7.68 -30.64 29.50
CA LYS A 75 9.07 -30.37 29.09
C LYS A 75 9.16 -29.92 27.64
N ASP A 76 8.49 -30.63 26.74
CA ASP A 76 8.42 -30.28 25.32
C ASP A 76 7.82 -28.88 25.18
N LYS A 77 6.71 -28.58 25.89
CA LYS A 77 6.11 -27.23 25.94
C LYS A 77 7.06 -26.16 26.48
N ILE A 78 7.87 -26.45 27.50
CA ILE A 78 8.83 -25.48 28.05
C ILE A 78 9.97 -25.22 27.07
N ASN A 79 10.55 -26.27 26.45
CA ASN A 79 11.55 -26.12 25.38
C ASN A 79 10.98 -25.32 24.20
N THR A 80 9.72 -25.60 23.87
CA THR A 80 8.93 -24.87 22.90
C THR A 80 8.76 -23.41 23.35
N ILE A 81 8.37 -23.07 24.58
CA ILE A 81 8.29 -21.67 25.07
C ILE A 81 9.67 -20.98 25.05
N TRP A 82 10.73 -21.73 25.37
CA TRP A 82 12.10 -21.25 25.37
C TRP A 82 12.59 -20.90 23.96
N GLY A 83 12.18 -21.69 22.96
CA GLY A 83 12.59 -21.57 21.56
C GLY A 83 11.57 -20.96 20.59
N LEU A 84 10.28 -20.85 20.95
CA LEU A 84 9.20 -20.42 20.07
C LEU A 84 9.13 -18.91 20.03
N ALA A 85 9.95 -18.40 19.14
CA ALA A 85 9.49 -17.41 18.20
C ALA A 85 9.95 -17.85 16.80
N PRO A 86 9.17 -17.60 15.74
CA PRO A 86 9.61 -17.84 14.36
C PRO A 86 10.93 -17.13 14.05
N GLU A 87 11.23 -16.07 14.81
CA GLU A 87 12.44 -15.27 14.68
C GLU A 87 13.27 -15.25 15.96
N PHE A 88 14.60 -15.14 15.80
CA PHE A 88 15.54 -15.06 16.92
C PHE A 88 15.16 -13.99 17.95
N LYS A 89 14.47 -12.92 17.53
CA LYS A 89 14.18 -11.72 18.32
C LYS A 89 13.08 -11.91 19.35
N ASP A 90 12.06 -12.70 19.05
CA ASP A 90 10.96 -12.92 19.99
C ASP A 90 11.22 -14.12 20.92
N ARG A 91 12.41 -14.73 20.83
CA ARG A 91 12.84 -15.77 21.78
C ARG A 91 12.81 -15.20 23.19
N LEU A 92 12.23 -15.97 24.12
CA LEU A 92 12.06 -15.58 25.51
C LEU A 92 13.36 -15.13 26.18
N GLN A 93 14.49 -15.77 25.83
CA GLN A 93 15.82 -15.46 26.33
C GLN A 93 16.25 -13.99 26.10
N ASN A 94 15.71 -13.31 25.08
CA ASN A 94 16.07 -11.92 24.79
C ASN A 94 15.35 -10.91 25.70
N SER A 95 14.39 -11.37 26.50
CA SER A 95 13.66 -10.50 27.43
C SER A 95 14.44 -10.21 28.73
N PHE A 96 15.64 -10.77 28.87
CA PHE A 96 16.46 -10.67 30.07
C PHE A 96 17.71 -9.81 29.84
N LYS A 97 18.16 -9.15 30.91
CA LYS A 97 19.36 -8.31 30.97
C LYS A 97 20.30 -8.80 32.07
N GLU A 98 21.54 -8.31 32.03
CA GLU A 98 22.54 -8.51 33.05
C GLU A 98 21.97 -8.10 34.42
N GLY A 99 22.21 -8.92 35.43
CA GLY A 99 21.69 -8.68 36.77
C GLY A 99 20.27 -9.17 37.03
N ASP A 100 19.48 -9.53 35.99
CA ASP A 100 18.24 -10.28 36.19
C ASP A 100 18.56 -11.65 36.81
N THR A 101 17.63 -12.21 37.59
CA THR A 101 17.88 -13.43 38.37
C THR A 101 17.34 -14.68 37.69
N TYR A 102 17.86 -15.86 38.06
CA TYR A 102 17.31 -17.14 37.58
C TYR A 102 15.84 -17.32 37.99
N GLN A 103 15.44 -16.76 39.14
CA GLN A 103 14.02 -16.73 39.53
C GLN A 103 13.17 -15.93 38.53
N SER A 104 13.65 -14.78 38.04
CA SER A 104 12.92 -13.99 37.04
C SER A 104 12.71 -14.74 35.73
N VAL A 105 13.65 -15.62 35.36
CA VAL A 105 13.52 -16.52 34.21
C VAL A 105 12.38 -17.51 34.44
N LEU A 106 12.40 -18.17 35.60
CA LEU A 106 11.36 -19.12 35.97
C LEU A 106 9.98 -18.45 35.98
N ASP A 107 9.86 -17.26 36.55
CA ASP A 107 8.61 -16.49 36.60
C ASP A 107 8.08 -16.18 35.18
N LYS A 108 9.00 -15.84 34.27
CA LYS A 108 8.63 -15.56 32.88
C LYS A 108 8.15 -16.81 32.15
N ILE A 109 8.80 -17.95 32.33
CA ILE A 109 8.35 -19.24 31.78
C ILE A 109 6.98 -19.59 32.38
N ALA A 110 6.84 -19.49 33.71
CA ALA A 110 5.60 -19.75 34.44
C ALA A 110 4.45 -18.87 33.94
N SER A 111 4.71 -17.62 33.57
CA SER A 111 3.69 -16.71 33.01
C SER A 111 3.05 -17.20 31.70
N LYS A 112 3.67 -18.17 31.01
CA LYS A 112 3.19 -18.80 29.77
C LYS A 112 2.59 -20.20 30.00
N LEU A 113 2.54 -20.65 31.24
CA LEU A 113 1.99 -21.94 31.64
C LEU A 113 0.61 -21.76 32.31
N SER A 114 -0.18 -22.82 32.32
CA SER A 114 -1.42 -22.89 33.11
C SER A 114 -1.12 -23.07 34.60
N ASP A 115 -2.07 -22.77 35.47
CA ASP A 115 -1.84 -22.81 36.91
C ASP A 115 -1.46 -24.20 37.44
N LYS A 116 -1.98 -25.27 36.83
CA LYS A 116 -1.59 -26.64 37.15
C LYS A 116 -0.15 -26.96 36.72
N GLU A 117 0.28 -26.45 35.57
CA GLU A 117 1.64 -26.65 35.05
C GLU A 117 2.68 -25.87 35.88
N LYS A 118 2.37 -24.65 36.30
CA LYS A 118 3.25 -23.83 37.15
C LYS A 118 3.66 -24.53 38.44
N GLN A 119 2.75 -25.30 39.04
CA GLN A 119 3.03 -26.04 40.28
C GLN A 119 4.10 -27.13 40.11
N LEU A 120 4.33 -27.58 38.88
CA LEU A 120 5.32 -28.62 38.56
C LEU A 120 6.67 -28.04 38.12
N VAL A 121 6.80 -26.73 37.95
CA VAL A 121 8.05 -26.11 37.48
C VAL A 121 8.69 -25.29 38.60
N LYS A 122 9.95 -25.62 38.94
CA LYS A 122 10.75 -24.91 39.93
C LYS A 122 12.22 -24.86 39.52
N LEU A 123 13.03 -24.03 40.18
CA LEU A 123 14.49 -24.09 39.99
C LEU A 123 15.03 -25.44 40.52
N ALA A 124 16.09 -25.96 39.90
CA ALA A 124 16.67 -27.23 40.33
C ALA A 124 17.26 -27.15 41.75
N SER A 125 17.82 -25.99 42.10
CA SER A 125 18.32 -25.63 43.43
C SER A 125 17.69 -24.32 43.93
N ASP A 126 17.35 -24.25 45.22
CA ASP A 126 16.86 -23.02 45.85
C ASP A 126 17.97 -21.95 45.95
N ASP A 127 19.23 -22.36 46.03
CA ASP A 127 20.39 -21.44 46.05
C ASP A 127 20.54 -20.67 44.74
N ASP A 128 19.96 -21.20 43.64
CA ASP A 128 20.03 -20.58 42.33
C ASP A 128 19.08 -19.38 42.19
N LYS A 129 18.08 -19.21 43.07
CA LYS A 129 17.05 -18.16 42.96
C LYS A 129 17.63 -16.76 42.74
N ASN A 130 18.72 -16.45 43.44
CA ASN A 130 19.36 -15.14 43.42
C ASN A 130 20.58 -15.07 42.47
N LYS A 131 20.92 -16.16 41.77
CA LYS A 131 21.98 -16.12 40.76
C LYS A 131 21.59 -15.17 39.65
N LYS A 132 22.52 -14.30 39.29
CA LYS A 132 22.33 -13.25 38.28
C LYS A 132 22.78 -13.76 36.91
N LEU A 133 22.06 -13.35 35.88
CA LEU A 133 22.48 -13.49 34.49
C LEU A 133 23.66 -12.53 34.24
N GLY A 134 24.73 -13.05 33.64
CA GLY A 134 25.93 -12.29 33.26
C GLY A 134 26.08 -12.13 31.75
N LEU A 135 27.07 -11.37 31.29
CA LEU A 135 27.29 -11.08 29.86
C LEU A 135 27.92 -12.23 29.04
N GLN A 136 27.98 -13.44 29.58
CA GLN A 136 28.64 -14.58 28.94
C GLN A 136 27.84 -15.06 27.72
N ALA A 137 28.55 -15.50 26.68
CA ALA A 137 27.96 -15.89 25.40
C ALA A 137 27.04 -17.12 25.50
N GLN A 138 27.29 -18.00 26.48
CA GLN A 138 26.49 -19.18 26.78
C GLN A 138 26.41 -19.37 28.28
N GLN A 139 25.19 -19.41 28.82
CA GLN A 139 24.90 -19.69 30.23
C GLN A 139 23.81 -20.74 30.33
N LYS A 140 23.72 -21.44 31.44
CA LYS A 140 22.75 -22.52 31.61
C LYS A 140 21.96 -22.36 32.90
N ILE A 141 20.67 -22.62 32.81
CA ILE A 141 19.77 -22.68 33.96
C ILE A 141 19.17 -24.08 34.01
N LYS A 142 19.24 -24.70 35.18
CA LYS A 142 18.58 -25.98 35.45
C LYS A 142 17.27 -25.73 36.18
N ILE A 143 16.18 -26.21 35.59
CA ILE A 143 14.85 -26.21 36.20
C ILE A 143 14.38 -27.64 36.40
N LYS A 144 13.54 -27.86 37.39
CA LYS A 144 12.81 -29.12 37.59
C LYS A 144 11.42 -28.99 36.98
N VAL A 145 11.03 -30.01 36.24
CA VAL A 145 9.70 -30.22 35.69
C VAL A 145 9.19 -31.54 36.27
N GLY A 146 8.38 -31.46 37.32
CA GLY A 146 8.07 -32.63 38.16
C GLY A 146 9.33 -33.16 38.85
N ALA A 147 9.61 -34.45 38.70
CA ALA A 147 10.80 -35.11 39.24
C ALA A 147 12.04 -34.99 38.33
N GLU A 148 11.87 -34.53 37.09
CA GLU A 148 12.95 -34.53 36.11
C GLU A 148 13.58 -33.14 35.97
N GLU A 149 14.88 -33.09 35.66
CA GLU A 149 15.59 -31.84 35.37
C GLU A 149 15.54 -31.51 33.87
N LEU A 150 15.53 -30.21 33.57
CA LEU A 150 15.62 -29.63 32.24
C LEU A 150 16.66 -28.50 32.27
N GLU A 151 17.63 -28.55 31.36
CA GLU A 151 18.66 -27.54 31.21
C GLU A 151 18.31 -26.61 30.05
N LEU A 152 18.20 -25.32 30.34
CA LEU A 152 17.89 -24.27 29.37
C LEU A 152 19.14 -23.43 29.12
N GLU A 153 19.55 -23.35 27.86
CA GLU A 153 20.70 -22.56 27.44
C GLU A 153 20.30 -21.12 27.08
N PHE A 154 21.10 -20.18 27.57
CA PHE A 154 21.02 -18.74 27.36
C PHE A 154 22.16 -18.26 26.50
N GLY A 155 21.85 -17.36 25.57
CA GLY A 155 22.87 -16.55 24.90
C GLY A 155 23.39 -15.41 25.78
N LYS A 156 24.16 -14.51 25.16
CA LYS A 156 24.58 -13.23 25.75
C LYS A 156 23.35 -12.36 26.08
N VAL A 157 23.23 -11.90 27.32
CA VAL A 157 22.20 -10.91 27.75
C VAL A 157 22.75 -9.48 27.66
N ALA A 158 21.87 -8.48 27.61
CA ALA A 158 22.25 -7.06 27.49
C ALA A 158 22.73 -6.46 28.82
N ASN A 159 23.66 -5.48 28.81
CA ASN A 159 24.20 -4.84 30.02
C ASN A 159 23.14 -3.95 30.73
N ALA A 160 23.05 -4.04 32.06
CA ALA A 160 22.12 -3.25 32.89
C ALA A 160 22.40 -1.74 32.87
N ASN A 161 23.66 -1.31 32.73
CA ASN A 161 24.07 0.10 32.83
C ASN A 161 23.98 0.87 31.50
N ALA A 162 23.62 0.20 30.41
CA ALA A 162 23.27 0.87 29.15
C ALA A 162 21.76 1.23 29.06
N ALA A 163 20.99 0.92 30.12
CA ALA A 163 19.53 0.76 30.01
C ALA A 163 18.67 2.03 30.20
N GLU A 164 19.23 3.24 30.29
CA GLU A 164 18.40 4.47 30.35
C GLU A 164 18.45 5.37 29.10
N ASN A 165 19.22 5.03 28.06
CA ASN A 165 19.10 5.70 26.76
C ASN A 165 19.04 4.77 25.54
N ASP A 166 19.08 3.45 25.73
CA ASP A 166 19.00 2.49 24.61
C ASP A 166 18.04 1.30 24.84
N LEU A 167 17.13 1.39 25.81
CA LEU A 167 16.05 0.40 25.95
C LEU A 167 14.80 0.76 25.13
N LYS A 168 15.05 0.96 23.83
CA LYS A 168 14.16 0.50 22.76
C LYS A 168 14.98 -0.12 21.64
N THR A 169 15.91 -0.98 22.01
CA THR A 169 16.42 -1.98 21.08
C THR A 169 15.58 -3.25 21.23
N THR A 170 14.28 -3.14 20.93
CA THR A 170 13.68 -4.14 20.03
C THR A 170 14.69 -4.23 18.91
N THR A 171 15.48 -5.30 18.83
CA THR A 171 16.47 -5.40 17.76
C THR A 171 15.66 -5.27 16.48
N LYS A 172 15.70 -4.12 15.83
CA LYS A 172 14.76 -3.82 14.76
C LYS A 172 15.03 -4.82 13.64
N GLN A 173 14.01 -5.49 13.15
CA GLN A 173 14.14 -6.40 12.02
C GLN A 173 14.67 -5.62 10.82
N ALA A 174 15.85 -6.00 10.34
CA ALA A 174 16.41 -5.43 9.14
C ALA A 174 15.47 -5.72 7.98
N LEU A 175 15.04 -4.69 7.26
CA LEU A 175 14.00 -4.83 6.24
C LEU A 175 14.37 -5.82 5.12
N ASN A 176 15.65 -5.96 4.82
CA ASN A 176 16.15 -6.96 3.86
C ASN A 176 15.99 -8.42 4.33
N LYS A 177 15.78 -8.67 5.62
CA LYS A 177 15.47 -9.99 6.18
C LYS A 177 13.97 -10.25 6.28
N VAL A 178 13.16 -9.20 6.45
CA VAL A 178 11.69 -9.28 6.55
C VAL A 178 11.06 -9.37 5.16
N ILE A 179 11.52 -8.52 4.24
CA ILE A 179 11.07 -8.48 2.85
C ILE A 179 12.07 -9.30 2.04
N THR A 180 11.90 -10.62 2.11
CA THR A 180 12.74 -11.58 1.37
C THR A 180 12.35 -11.65 -0.10
N LYS A 181 11.06 -11.46 -0.41
CA LYS A 181 10.55 -11.33 -1.77
C LYS A 181 10.59 -9.87 -2.20
N THR A 182 11.67 -9.48 -2.84
CA THR A 182 11.85 -8.12 -3.35
C THR A 182 11.13 -7.89 -4.69
N GLU A 183 10.79 -8.94 -5.42
CA GLU A 183 10.00 -8.86 -6.66
C GLU A 183 8.50 -8.99 -6.34
N LEU A 184 7.77 -7.87 -6.38
CA LEU A 184 6.37 -7.81 -5.99
C LEU A 184 5.41 -8.24 -7.11
N GLY A 185 5.92 -8.52 -8.30
CA GLY A 185 5.12 -8.87 -9.48
C GLY A 185 4.37 -7.66 -10.03
N GLU A 186 3.23 -7.93 -10.66
CA GLU A 186 2.45 -6.91 -11.36
C GLU A 186 1.60 -6.07 -10.38
N ILE A 187 1.67 -4.75 -10.53
CA ILE A 187 0.91 -3.78 -9.76
C ILE A 187 0.11 -2.87 -10.70
N ALA A 188 -1.08 -2.44 -10.27
CA ALA A 188 -1.98 -1.68 -11.11
C ALA A 188 -1.45 -0.27 -11.47
N LYS A 189 -0.70 0.36 -10.55
CA LYS A 189 -0.18 1.73 -10.69
C LYS A 189 1.10 1.92 -9.90
N LYS A 190 1.99 2.79 -10.39
CA LYS A 190 3.24 3.16 -9.71
C LYS A 190 3.00 4.30 -8.72
N ASP A 191 2.32 3.99 -7.64
CA ASP A 191 2.09 4.90 -6.52
C ASP A 191 2.36 4.21 -5.18
N SER A 192 2.49 5.01 -4.12
CA SER A 192 2.92 4.48 -2.82
C SER A 192 1.89 3.52 -2.24
N ASP A 193 0.61 3.72 -2.52
CA ASP A 193 -0.47 2.95 -1.91
C ASP A 193 -0.63 1.59 -2.59
N THR A 194 -0.41 1.54 -3.90
CA THR A 194 -0.36 0.29 -4.65
C THR A 194 0.87 -0.55 -4.26
N VAL A 195 2.05 0.07 -4.09
CA VAL A 195 3.25 -0.63 -3.60
C VAL A 195 3.06 -1.14 -2.17
N LYS A 196 2.41 -0.37 -1.30
CA LYS A 196 2.01 -0.80 0.06
C LYS A 196 1.12 -2.04 0.02
N ALA A 197 0.10 -2.04 -0.85
CA ALA A 197 -0.80 -3.17 -0.99
C ALA A 197 -0.06 -4.43 -1.46
N ALA A 198 0.85 -4.30 -2.44
CA ALA A 198 1.66 -5.41 -2.93
C ALA A 198 2.64 -5.95 -1.85
N LEU A 199 3.24 -5.07 -1.04
CA LEU A 199 4.08 -5.45 0.10
C LEU A 199 3.30 -6.23 1.17
N LEU A 200 2.08 -5.80 1.50
CA LEU A 200 1.22 -6.53 2.44
C LEU A 200 0.82 -7.92 1.93
N ALA A 201 0.61 -8.04 0.62
CA ALA A 201 0.32 -9.33 -0.01
C ALA A 201 1.54 -10.26 -0.01
N ALA A 202 2.74 -9.71 -0.23
CA ALA A 202 4.00 -10.46 -0.24
C ALA A 202 4.49 -10.84 1.16
N VAL A 203 4.26 -9.99 2.16
CA VAL A 203 4.72 -10.16 3.54
C VAL A 203 3.55 -9.99 4.51
N LYS A 204 2.98 -11.11 4.93
CA LYS A 204 1.87 -11.11 5.90
C LYS A 204 2.33 -10.51 7.24
N GLY A 205 1.55 -9.57 7.76
CA GLY A 205 1.80 -8.93 9.07
C GLY A 205 2.78 -7.76 9.05
N LEU A 206 3.20 -7.28 7.86
CA LEU A 206 4.06 -6.10 7.74
C LEU A 206 3.36 -4.83 8.26
N LYS A 207 3.95 -4.13 9.23
CA LYS A 207 3.42 -2.87 9.75
C LYS A 207 3.83 -1.68 8.90
N LEU A 208 3.00 -1.35 7.90
CA LEU A 208 3.27 -0.28 6.93
C LEU A 208 3.37 1.13 7.53
N ASP A 209 2.71 1.38 8.66
CA ASP A 209 2.72 2.66 9.38
C ASP A 209 4.09 2.99 9.99
N GLU A 210 4.96 1.99 10.15
CA GLU A 210 6.35 2.14 10.55
C GLU A 210 7.33 2.26 9.35
N LEU A 211 6.81 2.29 8.12
CA LEU A 211 7.61 2.34 6.90
C LEU A 211 7.44 3.67 6.15
N THR A 212 8.40 3.95 5.28
CA THR A 212 8.34 4.99 4.26
C THR A 212 8.68 4.34 2.93
N ILE A 213 7.91 4.66 1.89
CA ILE A 213 8.13 4.16 0.54
C ILE A 213 8.56 5.31 -0.34
N ASP A 214 9.83 5.29 -0.72
CA ASP A 214 10.37 6.22 -1.71
C ASP A 214 10.29 5.52 -3.06
N LEU A 215 9.29 5.89 -3.86
CA LEU A 215 9.19 5.40 -5.22
C LEU A 215 10.38 5.91 -6.03
N ASP A 216 11.09 4.99 -6.67
CA ASP A 216 12.07 5.38 -7.65
C ASP A 216 11.33 5.96 -8.85
N GLN A 217 11.46 7.26 -9.12
CA GLN A 217 10.75 7.92 -10.22
C GLN A 217 11.16 7.36 -11.59
N ARG A 218 12.29 6.66 -11.64
CA ARG A 218 13.00 6.26 -12.85
C ARG A 218 12.83 4.80 -13.21
N GLU A 219 12.66 3.93 -12.24
CA GLU A 219 12.57 2.48 -12.43
C GLU A 219 11.31 1.94 -11.76
N ASN A 220 10.84 0.74 -12.10
CA ASN A 220 9.76 0.12 -11.34
C ASN A 220 10.33 -0.49 -10.06
N LYS A 221 10.89 0.38 -9.24
CA LYS A 221 11.47 0.07 -7.95
C LYS A 221 10.93 1.02 -6.91
N ALA A 222 10.93 0.56 -5.67
CA ALA A 222 10.67 1.41 -4.54
C ALA A 222 11.66 1.08 -3.43
N LYS A 223 12.14 2.11 -2.75
CA LYS A 223 12.97 1.96 -1.56
C LYS A 223 12.05 1.99 -0.35
N VAL A 224 11.95 0.86 0.32
CA VAL A 224 11.19 0.72 1.55
C VAL A 224 12.15 0.95 2.70
N LYS A 225 11.90 1.99 3.49
CA LYS A 225 12.73 2.40 4.63
C LYS A 225 11.95 2.28 5.91
N ALA A 226 12.63 1.90 6.99
CA ALA A 226 12.07 2.08 8.31
C ALA A 226 11.97 3.59 8.59
N ASN A 227 10.78 4.06 8.96
CA ASN A 227 10.59 5.47 9.26
C ASN A 227 11.11 5.82 10.65
N ALA A 228 11.25 7.11 10.96
CA ALA A 228 11.82 7.57 12.23
C ALA A 228 11.03 7.10 13.48
N LYS A 229 9.74 6.78 13.31
CA LYS A 229 8.87 6.27 14.38
C LYS A 229 8.89 4.75 14.48
N SER A 230 9.52 4.05 13.53
CA SER A 230 9.63 2.61 13.51
C SER A 230 10.21 2.09 14.81
N THR A 231 9.52 1.10 15.37
CA THR A 231 9.82 0.41 16.61
C THR A 231 10.22 -1.04 16.35
N ILE A 232 9.88 -1.55 15.15
CA ILE A 232 10.02 -2.94 14.75
C ILE A 232 11.06 -3.12 13.65
N TYR A 233 11.22 -2.15 12.73
CA TYR A 233 12.06 -2.29 11.54
C TYR A 233 13.25 -1.33 11.49
N GLU A 234 14.34 -1.75 10.85
CA GLU A 234 15.53 -0.93 10.58
C GLU A 234 16.06 -1.14 9.16
N GLY A 235 16.88 -0.19 8.72
CA GLY A 235 17.51 -0.21 7.41
C GLY A 235 16.52 0.10 6.29
N GLU A 236 16.89 -0.36 5.10
CA GLU A 236 16.13 -0.16 3.87
C GLU A 236 16.25 -1.38 2.98
N VAL A 237 15.25 -1.58 2.12
CA VAL A 237 15.25 -2.63 1.10
C VAL A 237 14.65 -2.07 -0.17
N THR A 238 15.25 -2.42 -1.30
CA THR A 238 14.72 -2.06 -2.61
C THR A 238 13.85 -3.20 -3.12
N VAL A 239 12.61 -2.89 -3.44
CA VAL A 239 11.66 -3.81 -4.08
C VAL A 239 11.45 -3.41 -5.54
N THR A 240 11.10 -4.38 -6.38
CA THR A 240 10.84 -4.21 -7.82
C THR A 240 9.42 -4.69 -8.16
N PHE A 241 8.83 -4.19 -9.23
CA PHE A 241 7.49 -4.57 -9.70
C PHE A 241 7.34 -4.38 -11.21
N THR A 242 6.33 -5.00 -11.80
CA THR A 242 5.86 -4.73 -13.17
C THR A 242 4.54 -3.95 -13.10
N GLY A 243 4.24 -3.09 -14.06
CA GLY A 243 3.01 -2.29 -14.04
C GLY A 243 2.08 -2.68 -15.19
N THR A 244 0.79 -2.88 -14.94
CA THR A 244 -0.23 -2.90 -16.01
C THR A 244 -0.55 -1.46 -16.39
N GLU A 245 0.16 -0.97 -17.41
CA GLU A 245 -0.05 0.30 -18.13
C GLU A 245 -0.70 1.45 -17.34
N GLY A 246 0.18 2.16 -16.64
CA GLY A 246 0.00 3.53 -16.21
C GLY A 246 1.33 4.18 -15.86
N GLY A 247 2.40 3.84 -16.58
CA GLY A 247 3.74 4.39 -16.38
C GLY A 247 4.80 3.34 -16.03
N GLY A 248 5.45 2.79 -17.06
CA GLY A 248 6.63 1.91 -16.97
C GLY A 248 6.66 1.03 -18.22
N ASN A 249 7.73 1.03 -19.02
CA ASN A 249 8.95 0.28 -18.72
C ASN A 249 10.18 0.96 -19.33
N GLN A 250 11.24 1.25 -18.56
CA GLN A 250 12.33 0.37 -18.10
C GLN A 250 13.42 0.13 -19.15
N GLN A 251 14.59 0.71 -18.93
CA GLN A 251 15.88 0.00 -18.82
C GLN A 251 16.92 1.02 -18.30
N GLY A 252 18.02 0.56 -17.71
CA GLY A 252 19.26 1.32 -17.67
C GLY A 252 19.84 1.48 -19.08
N SER A 253 19.08 2.08 -19.99
CA SER A 253 19.58 2.57 -21.26
C SER A 253 19.88 4.05 -21.05
N GLU A 254 20.98 4.54 -21.62
CA GLU A 254 20.97 5.90 -22.16
C GLU A 254 19.56 6.17 -22.69
N ILE A 255 18.93 7.27 -22.28
CA ILE A 255 17.72 7.72 -22.96
C ILE A 255 18.07 7.64 -24.44
N ASN A 256 17.39 6.75 -25.17
CA ASN A 256 17.69 6.55 -26.56
C ASN A 256 17.37 7.88 -27.23
N VAL A 257 18.43 8.66 -27.50
CA VAL A 257 18.32 10.05 -27.97
C VAL A 257 17.47 10.08 -29.23
N LYS A 258 17.59 9.04 -30.07
CA LYS A 258 16.77 8.85 -31.25
C LYS A 258 15.28 8.65 -30.90
N ALA A 259 14.95 7.78 -29.94
CA ALA A 259 13.55 7.58 -29.51
C ALA A 259 12.94 8.84 -28.87
N LEU A 260 13.73 9.60 -28.09
CA LEU A 260 13.29 10.87 -27.53
C LEU A 260 13.10 11.93 -28.61
N LYS A 261 13.99 12.00 -29.60
CA LYS A 261 13.81 12.85 -30.79
C LYS A 261 12.56 12.47 -31.57
N ASP A 262 12.33 11.18 -31.82
CA ASP A 262 11.15 10.69 -32.52
C ASP A 262 9.86 11.05 -31.73
N LYS A 263 9.90 10.98 -30.40
CA LYS A 263 8.81 11.43 -29.53
C LYS A 263 8.60 12.95 -29.56
N ILE A 264 9.66 13.76 -29.57
CA ILE A 264 9.55 15.22 -29.68
C ILE A 264 9.02 15.61 -31.05
N ASN A 265 9.51 14.98 -32.12
CA ASN A 265 8.95 15.13 -33.47
C ASN A 265 7.48 14.72 -33.52
N THR A 266 7.09 13.69 -32.79
CA THR A 266 5.68 13.28 -32.66
C THR A 266 4.87 14.33 -31.90
N ILE A 267 5.35 14.82 -30.76
CA ILE A 267 4.68 15.91 -30.01
C ILE A 267 4.55 17.17 -30.87
N TRP A 268 5.56 17.46 -31.67
CA TRP A 268 5.57 18.63 -32.54
C TRP A 268 4.75 18.46 -33.83
N GLY A 269 4.65 17.22 -34.32
CA GLY A 269 4.13 16.87 -35.64
C GLY A 269 2.88 16.00 -35.66
N LEU A 270 2.29 15.65 -34.52
CA LEU A 270 1.01 14.94 -34.43
C LEU A 270 -0.04 15.74 -35.19
N ALA A 271 -0.44 15.29 -36.38
CA ALA A 271 -1.49 15.83 -37.25
C ALA A 271 -1.47 17.36 -37.50
N PRO A 272 -1.87 17.85 -38.69
CA PRO A 272 -1.98 19.30 -38.94
C PRO A 272 -2.73 20.03 -37.80
N GLU A 273 -3.74 19.37 -37.27
CA GLU A 273 -4.64 19.86 -36.22
C GLU A 273 -3.97 20.08 -34.84
N PHE A 274 -2.96 19.30 -34.46
CA PHE A 274 -2.30 19.46 -33.15
C PHE A 274 -1.01 20.29 -33.24
N LYS A 275 -0.33 20.29 -34.39
CA LYS A 275 0.66 21.33 -34.73
C LYS A 275 0.02 22.71 -34.69
N ASP A 276 -1.16 22.88 -35.28
CA ASP A 276 -1.90 24.15 -35.25
C ASP A 276 -2.32 24.52 -33.81
N ARG A 277 -2.76 23.58 -32.98
CA ARG A 277 -3.11 23.86 -31.57
C ARG A 277 -1.91 24.30 -30.71
N LEU A 278 -0.74 23.71 -30.92
CA LEU A 278 0.49 24.14 -30.25
C LEU A 278 0.97 25.48 -30.81
N GLN A 279 0.98 25.66 -32.12
CA GLN A 279 1.41 26.89 -32.77
C GLN A 279 0.50 28.09 -32.41
N ASN A 280 -0.81 27.90 -32.41
CA ASN A 280 -1.82 28.91 -32.02
C ASN A 280 -1.78 29.24 -30.53
N SER A 281 -1.07 28.44 -29.73
CA SER A 281 -0.90 28.72 -28.31
C SER A 281 0.24 29.70 -28.02
N PHE A 282 1.02 30.09 -29.04
CA PHE A 282 2.09 31.06 -28.95
C PHE A 282 1.66 32.40 -29.55
N LYS A 283 2.08 33.48 -28.90
CA LYS A 283 1.81 34.85 -29.31
C LYS A 283 3.10 35.57 -29.69
N GLU A 284 2.97 36.62 -30.49
CA GLU A 284 4.06 37.56 -30.74
C GLU A 284 4.62 38.09 -29.41
N GLY A 285 5.93 38.00 -29.25
CA GLY A 285 6.62 38.41 -28.03
C GLY A 285 6.84 37.30 -27.00
N ASP A 286 6.21 36.13 -27.13
CA ASP A 286 6.61 34.93 -26.39
C ASP A 286 8.06 34.57 -26.72
N THR A 287 8.71 33.76 -25.89
CA THR A 287 10.12 33.39 -26.11
C THR A 287 10.28 31.97 -26.64
N TYR A 288 11.43 31.71 -27.24
CA TYR A 288 11.84 30.34 -27.62
C TYR A 288 11.89 29.40 -26.40
N GLN A 289 12.16 29.94 -25.20
CA GLN A 289 12.06 29.16 -23.97
C GLN A 289 10.62 28.72 -23.68
N SER A 290 9.61 29.58 -23.91
CA SER A 290 8.20 29.20 -23.74
C SER A 290 7.78 28.07 -24.68
N VAL A 291 8.37 28.03 -25.88
CA VAL A 291 8.19 26.92 -26.83
C VAL A 291 8.77 25.63 -26.26
N LEU A 292 10.01 25.69 -25.78
CA LEU A 292 10.66 24.56 -25.12
C LEU A 292 9.88 24.07 -23.89
N ASP A 293 9.38 24.97 -23.05
CA ASP A 293 8.61 24.63 -21.85
C ASP A 293 7.32 23.88 -22.19
N LYS A 294 6.66 24.25 -23.28
CA LYS A 294 5.46 23.55 -23.76
C LYS A 294 5.76 22.15 -24.26
N ILE A 295 6.84 21.98 -25.03
CA ILE A 295 7.33 20.65 -25.44
C ILE A 295 7.65 19.83 -24.17
N ALA A 296 8.44 20.41 -23.27
CA ALA A 296 8.86 19.80 -22.01
C ALA A 296 7.67 19.40 -21.13
N SER A 297 6.57 20.16 -21.13
CA SER A 297 5.35 19.82 -20.38
C SER A 297 4.71 18.48 -20.78
N LYS A 298 5.02 17.98 -21.99
CA LYS A 298 4.56 16.69 -22.52
C LYS A 298 5.61 15.58 -22.39
N LEU A 299 6.77 15.91 -21.83
CA LEU A 299 7.85 14.97 -21.56
C LEU A 299 7.82 14.56 -20.08
N SER A 300 8.39 13.39 -19.79
CA SER A 300 8.68 12.96 -18.43
C SER A 300 9.84 13.74 -17.83
N ASP A 301 9.96 13.75 -16.51
CA ASP A 301 10.99 14.53 -15.81
C ASP A 301 12.42 14.12 -16.18
N LYS A 302 12.64 12.85 -16.55
CA LYS A 302 13.93 12.40 -17.10
C LYS A 302 14.22 12.95 -18.48
N GLU A 303 13.23 12.94 -19.36
CA GLU A 303 13.37 13.42 -20.73
C GLU A 303 13.62 14.93 -20.75
N LYS A 304 12.93 15.68 -19.88
CA LYS A 304 13.17 17.13 -19.69
C LYS A 304 14.63 17.46 -19.39
N GLN A 305 15.32 16.63 -18.60
CA GLN A 305 16.74 16.85 -18.26
C GLN A 305 17.68 16.77 -19.46
N LEU A 306 17.25 16.13 -20.56
CA LEU A 306 18.03 15.99 -21.77
C LEU A 306 17.61 16.95 -22.88
N VAL A 307 16.54 17.72 -22.71
CA VAL A 307 16.07 18.65 -23.73
C VAL A 307 16.35 20.09 -23.29
N LYS A 308 17.14 20.80 -24.09
CA LYS A 308 17.47 22.21 -23.87
C LYS A 308 17.52 22.97 -25.19
N LEU A 309 17.56 24.30 -25.15
CA LEU A 309 17.83 25.09 -26.34
C LEU A 309 19.25 24.80 -26.85
N ALA A 310 19.45 24.86 -28.16
CA ALA A 310 20.77 24.62 -28.75
C ALA A 310 21.78 25.71 -28.35
N SER A 311 21.30 26.95 -28.19
CA SER A 311 22.03 28.10 -27.68
C SER A 311 21.30 28.74 -26.50
N ASP A 312 22.04 29.11 -25.45
CA ASP A 312 21.48 29.83 -24.30
C ASP A 312 21.07 31.26 -24.68
N ASP A 313 21.68 31.85 -25.71
CA ASP A 313 21.33 33.18 -26.23
C ASP A 313 19.92 33.20 -26.86
N ASP A 314 19.45 32.04 -27.35
CA ASP A 314 18.11 31.93 -27.93
C ASP A 314 17.01 31.92 -26.86
N LYS A 315 17.34 31.73 -25.58
CA LYS A 315 16.36 31.64 -24.48
C LYS A 315 15.39 32.81 -24.41
N ASN A 316 15.91 34.02 -24.65
CA ASN A 316 15.14 35.26 -24.59
C ASN A 316 14.74 35.78 -25.98
N LYS A 317 15.08 35.05 -27.05
CA LYS A 317 14.68 35.42 -28.40
C LYS A 317 13.17 35.36 -28.51
N LYS A 318 12.58 36.41 -29.07
CA LYS A 318 11.13 36.57 -29.18
C LYS A 318 10.61 35.91 -30.45
N LEU A 319 9.43 35.32 -30.37
CA LEU A 319 8.67 34.85 -31.51
C LEU A 319 8.10 36.06 -32.25
N GLY A 320 8.32 36.11 -33.57
CA GLY A 320 7.83 37.18 -34.45
C GLY A 320 6.71 36.70 -35.38
N LEU A 321 6.15 37.61 -36.16
CA LEU A 321 5.04 37.30 -37.08
C LEU A 321 5.48 36.64 -38.41
N GLN A 322 6.76 36.31 -38.55
CA GLN A 322 7.31 35.75 -39.78
C GLN A 322 6.92 34.28 -39.95
N ALA A 323 6.75 33.86 -41.21
CA ALA A 323 6.51 32.47 -41.54
C ALA A 323 7.81 31.64 -41.38
N GLN A 324 7.67 30.32 -41.25
CA GLN A 324 8.77 29.35 -41.23
C GLN A 324 9.81 29.56 -40.12
N GLN A 325 9.40 30.10 -38.97
CA GLN A 325 10.29 30.22 -37.82
C GLN A 325 10.67 28.83 -37.30
N LYS A 326 11.96 28.71 -36.98
CA LYS A 326 12.60 27.47 -36.54
C LYS A 326 13.22 27.66 -35.16
N ILE A 327 13.09 26.63 -34.34
CA ILE A 327 13.76 26.51 -33.03
C ILE A 327 14.69 25.31 -33.09
N LYS A 328 15.94 25.51 -32.64
CA LYS A 328 16.91 24.45 -32.49
C LYS A 328 16.98 24.04 -31.02
N ILE A 329 16.71 22.77 -30.77
CA ILE A 329 16.81 22.17 -29.44
C ILE A 329 17.88 21.07 -29.46
N LYS A 330 18.59 20.92 -28.35
CA LYS A 330 19.46 19.78 -28.08
C LYS A 330 18.65 18.72 -27.35
N VAL A 331 18.77 17.48 -27.81
CA VAL A 331 18.26 16.27 -27.18
C VAL A 331 19.49 15.42 -26.87
N GLY A 332 19.97 15.46 -25.63
CA GLY A 332 21.27 14.91 -25.27
C GLY A 332 22.41 15.64 -26.02
N ALA A 333 23.22 14.89 -26.77
CA ALA A 333 24.32 15.43 -27.57
C ALA A 333 23.88 15.87 -28.99
N GLU A 334 22.67 15.53 -29.42
CA GLU A 334 22.24 15.78 -30.79
C GLU A 334 21.30 17.00 -30.90
N GLU A 335 21.35 17.70 -32.03
CA GLU A 335 20.46 18.82 -32.31
C GLU A 335 19.23 18.38 -33.12
N LEU A 336 18.11 19.05 -32.89
CA LEU A 336 16.83 18.89 -33.60
C LEU A 336 16.29 20.28 -33.93
N GLU A 337 15.90 20.48 -35.19
CA GLU A 337 15.28 21.72 -35.66
C GLU A 337 13.77 21.51 -35.86
N LEU A 338 12.97 22.34 -35.22
CA LEU A 338 11.52 22.27 -35.25
C LEU A 338 10.94 23.56 -35.83
N GLU A 339 10.02 23.45 -36.79
CA GLU A 339 9.39 24.59 -37.44
C GLU A 339 7.98 24.85 -36.87
N PHE A 340 7.73 26.06 -36.34
CA PHE A 340 6.45 26.51 -35.78
C PHE A 340 5.82 27.67 -36.57
N GLY A 341 6.25 27.93 -37.81
CA GLY A 341 5.54 28.83 -38.72
C GLY A 341 5.28 30.25 -38.17
N LYS A 342 4.10 30.79 -38.48
CA LYS A 342 3.64 32.12 -38.04
C LYS A 342 2.88 32.00 -36.71
N VAL A 343 3.20 32.85 -35.74
CA VAL A 343 2.48 32.95 -34.45
C VAL A 343 1.43 34.07 -34.49
N ALA A 344 0.45 34.00 -33.58
CA ALA A 344 -0.64 34.97 -33.53
C ALA A 344 -0.16 36.34 -32.99
N ASN A 345 -0.69 37.43 -33.55
CA ASN A 345 -0.39 38.78 -33.07
C ASN A 345 -1.02 38.99 -31.68
N ALA A 346 -0.22 39.48 -30.73
CA ALA A 346 -0.68 39.76 -29.37
C ALA A 346 -1.83 40.79 -29.31
N ASN A 347 -1.91 41.70 -30.29
CA ASN A 347 -2.92 42.78 -30.36
C ASN A 347 -4.23 42.37 -31.05
N ALA A 348 -4.36 41.13 -31.53
CA ALA A 348 -5.63 40.60 -32.05
C ALA A 348 -6.41 39.78 -31.00
N ALA A 349 -5.86 39.64 -29.77
CA ALA A 349 -6.29 38.63 -28.80
C ALA A 349 -7.40 39.08 -27.82
N GLU A 350 -8.22 40.07 -28.17
CA GLU A 350 -9.34 40.49 -27.29
C GLU A 350 -10.73 40.12 -27.81
N ASN A 351 -10.87 39.42 -28.94
CA ASN A 351 -12.21 39.07 -29.45
C ASN A 351 -12.45 37.64 -29.95
N ASP A 352 -11.56 36.68 -29.69
CA ASP A 352 -11.88 35.30 -30.13
C ASP A 352 -11.24 34.16 -29.32
N LEU A 353 -11.40 34.18 -27.99
CA LEU A 353 -11.02 33.02 -27.17
C LEU A 353 -12.11 32.61 -26.17
N LYS A 354 -13.03 31.77 -26.65
CA LYS A 354 -13.71 30.76 -25.83
C LYS A 354 -13.90 29.47 -26.62
N THR A 355 -12.85 28.66 -26.75
CA THR A 355 -12.99 27.25 -27.14
C THR A 355 -13.18 26.39 -25.90
N THR A 356 -14.39 26.44 -25.34
CA THR A 356 -14.93 25.32 -24.57
C THR A 356 -14.96 24.10 -25.48
N THR A 357 -14.34 22.98 -25.08
CA THR A 357 -14.48 21.71 -25.80
C THR A 357 -15.97 21.40 -25.94
N LYS A 358 -16.48 21.40 -27.18
CA LYS A 358 -17.89 21.18 -27.45
C LYS A 358 -18.24 19.72 -27.14
N GLN A 359 -19.45 19.49 -26.65
CA GLN A 359 -19.98 18.17 -26.33
C GLN A 359 -20.62 17.56 -27.58
N ALA A 360 -20.21 16.35 -27.94
CA ALA A 360 -20.82 15.64 -29.07
C ALA A 360 -22.31 15.34 -28.79
N LEU A 361 -23.20 15.67 -29.73
CA LEU A 361 -24.64 15.56 -29.54
C LEU A 361 -25.13 14.12 -29.27
N ASN A 362 -24.48 13.12 -29.84
CA ASN A 362 -24.77 11.70 -29.58
C ASN A 362 -24.45 11.26 -28.14
N LYS A 363 -23.67 12.03 -27.39
CA LYS A 363 -23.41 11.80 -25.96
C LYS A 363 -24.38 12.56 -25.06
N VAL A 364 -24.88 13.71 -25.52
CA VAL A 364 -25.81 14.57 -24.77
C VAL A 364 -27.24 14.06 -24.92
N ILE A 365 -27.62 13.66 -26.13
CA ILE A 365 -28.94 13.12 -26.46
C ILE A 365 -28.81 11.60 -26.52
N THR A 366 -28.82 10.98 -25.35
CA THR A 366 -28.73 9.52 -25.21
C THR A 366 -30.07 8.83 -25.47
N LYS A 367 -31.19 9.51 -25.20
CA LYS A 367 -32.54 9.04 -25.51
C LYS A 367 -32.97 9.57 -26.88
N THR A 368 -32.80 8.75 -27.91
CA THR A 368 -33.15 9.10 -29.29
C THR A 368 -34.62 8.83 -29.62
N GLU A 369 -35.31 8.01 -28.84
CA GLU A 369 -36.75 7.76 -28.96
C GLU A 369 -37.54 8.75 -28.11
N LEU A 370 -38.17 9.74 -28.75
CA LEU A 370 -38.87 10.83 -28.07
C LEU A 370 -40.31 10.47 -27.66
N GLY A 371 -40.80 9.30 -28.10
CA GLY A 371 -42.16 8.84 -27.83
C GLY A 371 -43.21 9.54 -28.70
N GLU A 372 -44.45 9.59 -28.19
CA GLU A 372 -45.57 10.20 -28.90
C GLU A 372 -45.57 11.72 -28.78
N ILE A 373 -45.68 12.41 -29.91
CA ILE A 373 -45.73 13.86 -30.01
C ILE A 373 -47.01 14.33 -30.71
N ALA A 374 -47.42 15.58 -30.43
CA ALA A 374 -48.70 16.11 -30.91
C ALA A 374 -48.77 16.30 -32.44
N LYS A 375 -47.65 16.67 -33.08
CA LYS A 375 -47.56 16.94 -34.52
C LYS A 375 -46.11 16.92 -34.99
N LYS A 376 -45.90 16.65 -36.28
CA LYS A 376 -44.58 16.58 -36.93
C LYS A 376 -44.11 17.98 -37.36
N ASP A 377 -43.66 18.76 -36.39
CA ASP A 377 -43.04 20.07 -36.64
C ASP A 377 -41.86 20.33 -35.69
N SER A 378 -41.06 21.34 -36.03
CA SER A 378 -39.81 21.66 -35.34
C SER A 378 -40.04 22.00 -33.87
N ASP A 379 -41.09 22.76 -33.55
CA ASP A 379 -41.34 23.24 -32.19
C ASP A 379 -41.83 22.13 -31.28
N THR A 380 -42.63 21.22 -31.82
CA THR A 380 -43.07 20.02 -31.09
C THR A 380 -41.89 19.07 -30.81
N VAL A 381 -40.98 18.88 -31.77
CA VAL A 381 -39.76 18.08 -31.56
C VAL A 381 -38.82 18.74 -30.54
N LYS A 382 -38.67 20.07 -30.57
CA LYS A 382 -37.92 20.84 -29.57
C LYS A 382 -38.47 20.63 -28.16
N ALA A 383 -39.78 20.70 -27.98
CA ALA A 383 -40.42 20.49 -26.69
C ALA A 383 -40.15 19.07 -26.17
N ALA A 384 -40.25 18.05 -27.03
CA ALA A 384 -39.96 16.67 -26.67
C ALA A 384 -38.47 16.45 -26.32
N LEU A 385 -37.54 17.11 -27.03
CA LEU A 385 -36.11 17.08 -26.72
C LEU A 385 -35.80 17.71 -25.35
N LEU A 386 -36.41 18.85 -25.00
CA LEU A 386 -36.25 19.48 -23.69
C LEU A 386 -36.80 18.60 -22.56
N ALA A 387 -37.90 17.89 -22.80
CA ALA A 387 -38.45 16.94 -21.85
C ALA A 387 -37.55 15.71 -21.67
N ALA A 388 -36.94 15.22 -22.75
CA ALA A 388 -36.04 14.07 -22.74
C ALA A 388 -34.64 14.39 -22.18
N VAL A 389 -34.14 15.60 -22.41
CA VAL A 389 -32.79 16.03 -22.05
C VAL A 389 -32.85 17.37 -21.31
N LYS A 390 -32.77 17.30 -19.97
CA LYS A 390 -32.78 18.49 -19.12
C LYS A 390 -31.57 19.37 -19.39
N GLY A 391 -31.80 20.66 -19.60
CA GLY A 391 -30.73 21.65 -19.79
C GLY A 391 -30.15 21.73 -21.20
N LEU A 392 -30.79 21.10 -22.18
CA LEU A 392 -30.41 21.22 -23.59
C LEU A 392 -30.62 22.65 -24.10
N LYS A 393 -29.56 23.28 -24.63
CA LYS A 393 -29.67 24.63 -25.23
C LYS A 393 -30.10 24.55 -26.69
N LEU A 394 -31.41 24.69 -26.92
CA LEU A 394 -32.01 24.56 -28.25
C LEU A 394 -31.62 25.67 -29.24
N ASP A 395 -31.25 26.85 -28.74
CA ASP A 395 -30.79 28.00 -29.53
C ASP A 395 -29.46 27.73 -30.25
N GLU A 396 -28.71 26.73 -29.78
CA GLU A 396 -27.49 26.24 -30.42
C GLU A 396 -27.72 25.05 -31.37
N LEU A 397 -28.98 24.63 -31.58
CA LEU A 397 -29.31 23.46 -32.39
C LEU A 397 -30.16 23.83 -33.61
N THR A 398 -30.05 22.99 -34.64
CA THR A 398 -30.93 22.98 -35.82
C THR A 398 -31.65 21.63 -35.86
N ILE A 399 -32.93 21.64 -36.25
CA ILE A 399 -33.74 20.42 -36.38
C ILE A 399 -34.20 20.31 -37.83
N ASP A 400 -33.72 19.27 -38.50
CA ASP A 400 -34.14 18.91 -39.84
C ASP A 400 -35.12 17.74 -39.75
N LEU A 401 -36.40 17.99 -40.05
CA LEU A 401 -37.42 16.94 -40.07
C LEU A 401 -37.27 16.09 -41.32
N ASP A 402 -37.28 14.76 -41.15
CA ASP A 402 -37.37 13.85 -42.29
C ASP A 402 -38.78 14.00 -42.91
N GLN A 403 -38.90 14.14 -44.23
CA GLN A 403 -40.21 14.34 -44.86
C GLN A 403 -41.05 13.06 -44.93
N ARG A 404 -40.40 11.89 -44.97
CA ARG A 404 -41.03 10.58 -45.23
C ARG A 404 -41.26 9.77 -43.96
N GLU A 405 -40.39 9.93 -42.97
CA GLU A 405 -40.42 9.13 -41.75
C GLU A 405 -40.68 9.98 -40.51
N ASN A 406 -41.09 9.37 -39.39
CA ASN A 406 -41.20 10.06 -38.10
C ASN A 406 -39.83 10.17 -37.42
N LYS A 407 -38.93 10.89 -38.09
CA LYS A 407 -37.55 11.12 -37.67
C LYS A 407 -37.20 12.60 -37.79
N ALA A 408 -36.25 13.03 -36.95
CA ALA A 408 -35.63 14.34 -37.08
C ALA A 408 -34.12 14.22 -36.85
N LYS A 409 -33.34 15.02 -37.60
CA LYS A 409 -31.91 15.15 -37.42
C LYS A 409 -31.63 16.41 -36.61
N VAL A 410 -31.06 16.24 -35.43
CA VAL A 410 -30.67 17.33 -34.53
C VAL A 410 -29.19 17.61 -34.75
N LYS A 411 -28.84 18.82 -35.18
CA LYS A 411 -27.48 19.24 -35.52
C LYS A 411 -27.04 20.41 -34.64
N ALA A 412 -25.78 20.44 -34.26
CA ALA A 412 -25.19 21.65 -33.70
C ALA A 412 -25.18 22.73 -34.80
N ASN A 413 -25.72 23.91 -34.51
CA ASN A 413 -25.71 25.01 -35.48
C ASN A 413 -24.36 25.73 -35.50
N ALA A 414 -24.11 26.55 -36.52
CA ALA A 414 -22.82 27.23 -36.70
C ALA A 414 -22.44 28.15 -35.53
N LYS A 415 -23.43 28.62 -34.76
CA LYS A 415 -23.23 29.49 -33.58
C LYS A 415 -23.06 28.70 -32.30
N SER A 416 -23.15 27.36 -32.32
CA SER A 416 -23.05 26.55 -31.12
C SER A 416 -21.68 26.71 -30.49
N THR A 417 -21.65 27.06 -29.21
CA THR A 417 -20.45 27.16 -28.38
C THR A 417 -20.26 25.95 -27.47
N ILE A 418 -21.31 25.11 -27.35
CA ILE A 418 -21.40 24.00 -26.40
C ILE A 418 -21.50 22.64 -27.09
N TYR A 419 -22.02 22.53 -28.32
CA TYR A 419 -22.30 21.25 -28.97
C TYR A 419 -21.61 21.08 -30.32
N GLU A 420 -21.34 19.84 -30.68
CA GLU A 420 -20.82 19.46 -31.99
C GLU A 420 -21.48 18.19 -32.53
N GLY A 421 -21.40 18.01 -33.85
CA GLY A 421 -21.95 16.84 -34.55
C GLY A 421 -23.46 16.89 -34.72
N GLU A 422 -24.04 15.70 -34.88
CA GLU A 422 -25.46 15.50 -35.15
C GLU A 422 -25.95 14.18 -34.57
N VAL A 423 -27.26 14.09 -34.32
CA VAL A 423 -27.93 12.88 -33.83
C VAL A 423 -29.32 12.77 -34.43
N THR A 424 -29.72 11.55 -34.80
CA THR A 424 -31.06 11.28 -35.32
C THR A 424 -31.97 10.82 -34.18
N VAL A 425 -33.15 11.43 -34.09
CA VAL A 425 -34.19 11.08 -33.13
C VAL A 425 -35.45 10.58 -33.84
N THR A 426 -36.20 9.71 -33.19
CA THR A 426 -37.44 9.09 -33.68
C THR A 426 -38.61 9.45 -32.78
N PHE A 427 -39.82 9.48 -33.34
CA PHE A 427 -41.05 9.76 -32.60
C PHE A 427 -42.25 9.07 -33.25
N THR A 428 -43.39 9.06 -32.56
CA THR A 428 -44.70 8.75 -33.15
C THR A 428 -45.57 10.00 -33.11
N VAL A 429 -46.49 10.17 -34.06
CA VAL A 429 -47.41 11.30 -34.09
C VAL A 429 -48.77 10.84 -33.60
N LYS A 430 -49.36 11.57 -32.65
CA LYS A 430 -50.70 11.30 -32.14
C LYS A 430 -51.69 11.30 -33.31
N LYS A 431 -52.42 10.19 -33.48
CA LYS A 431 -53.51 10.14 -34.45
C LYS A 431 -54.62 11.07 -33.94
N VAL A 432 -54.93 12.09 -34.74
CA VAL A 432 -56.07 12.98 -34.51
C VAL A 432 -57.36 12.21 -34.75
#